data_AF-A0A0D2GLY8-F1
#
_entry.id   AF-A0A0D2GLY8-F1
#
_cell.length_a   1.000
_cell.length_b   1.000
_cell.length_c   1.000
_cell.angle_alpha   90.00
_cell.angle_beta   90.00
_cell.angle_gamma   90.00
#
_symmetry.space_group_name_H-M   'P 1'
#
loop_
_entity.id
_entity.type
_entity.pdbx_description
1 polymer ?
#
loop_
_entity_poly.entity_id
_entity_poly.type
_entity_poly.pdbx_seq_one_letter_code
_entity_poly.pdbx_strand_id
1 'polypeptide(L)'
;MRGSIGTGKNLASKSSAKIAYQAPKVSDITEIFQKSTDKAPRETIYGGLIMPDKINGKMPAIVITHASGGVFPWRELAMAEKLNKNQIVAFIPYSFEARGIANTNQTAGTDITFGMRLADAFNALK
;
A
#
# COMPACT_ATOMS: atom_id res chain seq x y z
N MET A 1 8.06 2.26 46.11
CA MET A 1 7.63 3.19 45.05
C MET A 1 7.10 2.33 43.90
N ARG A 2 5.81 1.96 43.85
CA ARG A 2 4.67 2.71 43.30
C ARG A 2 4.99 3.49 42.01
N GLY A 3 4.41 3.02 40.91
CA GLY A 3 4.39 3.66 39.59
C GLY A 3 3.78 2.75 38.52
N SER A 4 2.48 2.44 38.65
CA SER A 4 1.63 1.85 37.61
C SER A 4 1.24 2.91 36.57
N ILE A 5 0.63 2.47 35.46
CA ILE A 5 -0.16 3.18 34.43
C ILE A 5 0.64 3.49 33.14
N GLY A 6 0.24 3.05 31.95
CA GLY A 6 -1.04 2.48 31.56
C GLY A 6 -1.07 1.88 30.15
N THR A 7 -2.03 0.98 30.01
CA THR A 7 -2.69 0.56 28.77
C THR A 7 -3.16 1.74 27.93
N GLY A 8 -2.88 1.72 26.63
CA GLY A 8 -3.47 2.62 25.63
C GLY A 8 -2.51 2.79 24.45
N LYS A 9 -2.80 2.35 23.22
CA LYS A 9 -4.08 2.26 22.52
C LYS A 9 -4.14 0.97 21.73
N ASN A 10 -5.23 0.24 21.94
CA ASN A 10 -5.87 -0.48 20.86
C ASN A 10 -6.05 0.56 19.72
N LEU A 11 -5.29 0.42 18.61
CA LEU A 11 -5.49 1.21 17.40
C LEU A 11 -6.84 0.77 16.84
N ALA A 12 -7.90 1.34 17.41
CA ALA A 12 -9.28 1.03 17.10
C ALA A 12 -9.50 1.20 15.59
N SER A 13 -9.68 0.06 14.94
CA SER A 13 -10.51 -0.17 13.76
C SER A 13 -10.83 1.07 12.91
N LYS A 14 -9.84 1.58 12.17
CA LYS A 14 -10.19 2.19 10.89
C LYS A 14 -10.56 1.04 9.96
N SER A 15 -11.74 1.11 9.35
CA SER A 15 -12.20 0.14 8.36
C SER A 15 -11.17 0.05 7.22
N SER A 16 -10.20 -0.84 7.35
CA SER A 16 -9.29 -1.21 6.27
C SER A 16 -9.97 -2.28 5.44
N ALA A 17 -10.68 -1.85 4.40
CA ALA A 17 -11.13 -2.81 3.39
C ALA A 17 -9.90 -3.27 2.61
N LYS A 18 -9.64 -4.59 2.59
CA LYS A 18 -8.72 -5.18 1.61
C LYS A 18 -9.42 -5.18 0.26
N ILE A 19 -8.87 -4.46 -0.71
CA ILE A 19 -9.39 -4.38 -2.08
C ILE A 19 -8.42 -5.10 -3.00
N ALA A 20 -8.92 -6.10 -3.74
CA ALA A 20 -8.17 -6.83 -4.75
C ALA A 20 -8.31 -6.17 -6.13
N TYR A 21 -7.26 -6.17 -6.93
CA TYR A 21 -7.22 -5.64 -8.29
C TYR A 21 -6.15 -6.34 -9.13
N GLN A 22 -6.25 -6.22 -10.46
CA GLN A 22 -5.31 -6.84 -11.39
C GLN A 22 -4.20 -5.87 -11.82
N ALA A 23 -2.95 -6.25 -11.58
CA ALA A 23 -1.78 -5.49 -12.01
C ALA A 23 -0.99 -6.27 -13.09
N PRO A 24 -0.36 -5.58 -14.06
CA PRO A 24 0.52 -6.22 -15.02
C PRO A 24 1.84 -6.62 -14.35
N LYS A 25 2.30 -7.84 -14.63
CA LYS A 25 3.59 -8.35 -14.17
C LYS A 25 4.71 -7.83 -15.09
N VAL A 26 5.19 -6.62 -14.80
CA VAL A 26 6.34 -6.00 -15.48
C VAL A 26 7.58 -6.11 -14.62
N SER A 27 8.75 -6.29 -15.22
CA SER A 27 10.02 -6.35 -14.47
C SER A 27 10.72 -4.99 -14.39
N ASP A 28 10.52 -4.11 -15.36
CA ASP A 28 11.24 -2.84 -15.46
C ASP A 28 10.31 -1.64 -15.69
N ILE A 29 10.73 -0.46 -15.26
CA ILE A 29 9.96 0.78 -15.46
C ILE A 29 9.83 1.16 -16.93
N THR A 30 10.80 0.78 -17.78
CA THR A 30 10.76 1.01 -19.23
C THR A 30 9.57 0.32 -19.88
N GLU A 31 9.11 -0.82 -19.36
CA GLU A 31 7.91 -1.51 -19.85
C GLU A 31 6.64 -0.68 -19.63
N ILE A 32 6.60 0.13 -18.57
CA ILE A 32 5.51 1.10 -18.32
C ILE A 32 5.58 2.22 -19.36
N PHE A 33 6.76 2.81 -19.57
CA PHE A 33 6.94 3.92 -20.52
C PHE A 33 6.67 3.51 -21.98
N GLN A 34 7.03 2.29 -22.36
CA GLN A 34 6.80 1.73 -23.68
C GLN A 34 5.36 1.23 -23.87
N LYS A 35 4.50 1.31 -22.84
CA LYS A 35 3.13 0.78 -22.83
C LYS A 35 3.06 -0.73 -23.10
N SER A 36 4.11 -1.46 -22.75
CA SER A 36 4.16 -2.93 -22.85
C SER A 36 3.31 -3.62 -21.77
N THR A 37 2.90 -2.87 -20.75
CA THR A 37 2.00 -3.31 -19.65
C THR A 37 0.66 -3.88 -20.13
N ASP A 38 0.16 -3.46 -21.29
CA ASP A 38 -1.13 -3.93 -21.82
C ASP A 38 -1.08 -5.40 -22.28
N LYS A 39 0.12 -5.88 -22.66
CA LYS A 39 0.36 -7.25 -23.12
C LYS A 39 0.96 -8.15 -22.05
N ALA A 40 1.35 -7.58 -20.91
CA ALA A 40 1.96 -8.34 -19.82
C ALA A 40 0.93 -9.28 -19.16
N PRO A 41 1.34 -10.47 -18.69
CA PRO A 41 0.52 -11.30 -17.82
C PRO A 41 0.02 -10.50 -16.62
N ARG A 42 -1.20 -10.78 -16.16
CA ARG A 42 -1.77 -10.10 -14.99
C ARG A 42 -1.65 -10.98 -13.75
N GLU A 43 -1.44 -10.33 -12.61
CA GLU A 43 -1.47 -10.95 -11.29
C GLU A 43 -2.38 -10.17 -10.36
N THR A 44 -2.97 -10.88 -9.40
CA THR A 44 -3.85 -10.28 -8.40
C THR A 44 -3.02 -9.67 -7.29
N ILE A 45 -3.22 -8.36 -7.10
CA ILE A 45 -2.69 -7.60 -5.98
C ILE A 45 -3.84 -7.22 -5.07
N TYR A 46 -3.53 -6.94 -3.81
CA TYR A 46 -4.48 -6.31 -2.92
C TYR A 46 -3.84 -5.12 -2.21
N GLY A 47 -4.68 -4.22 -1.73
CA GLY A 47 -4.25 -3.10 -0.92
C GLY A 47 -5.26 -2.77 0.17
N GLY A 48 -4.83 -1.99 1.14
CA GLY A 48 -5.68 -1.45 2.19
C GLY A 48 -6.21 -0.07 1.83
N LEU A 49 -7.53 0.10 1.84
CA LEU A 49 -8.19 1.41 1.77
C LEU A 49 -8.39 1.95 3.19
N ILE A 50 -7.78 3.10 3.50
CA ILE A 50 -7.82 3.70 4.83
C ILE A 50 -8.56 5.04 4.73
N MET A 51 -9.74 5.07 5.34
CA MET A 51 -10.69 6.19 5.23
C MET A 51 -10.55 7.18 6.39
N PRO A 52 -10.79 8.48 6.17
CA PRO A 52 -11.07 9.44 7.23
C PRO A 52 -12.32 9.06 8.02
N ASP A 53 -12.41 9.52 9.27
CA ASP A 53 -13.56 9.23 10.15
C ASP A 53 -14.86 9.89 9.68
N LYS A 54 -14.73 10.99 8.92
CA LYS A 54 -15.84 11.68 8.28
C LYS A 54 -15.75 11.45 6.79
N ILE A 55 -16.82 10.90 6.22
CA ILE A 55 -16.95 10.67 4.78
C ILE A 55 -17.96 11.68 4.26
N ASN A 56 -17.55 12.52 3.31
CA ASN A 56 -18.45 13.49 2.67
C ASN A 56 -18.30 13.44 1.16
N GLY A 57 -19.20 12.70 0.50
CA GLY A 57 -19.21 12.57 -0.96
C GLY A 57 -17.88 12.05 -1.54
N LYS A 58 -17.48 12.62 -2.68
CA LYS A 58 -16.19 12.32 -3.32
C LYS A 58 -15.06 12.95 -2.52
N MET A 59 -14.06 12.15 -2.13
CA MET A 59 -12.90 12.61 -1.37
C MET A 59 -11.62 12.49 -2.21
N PRO A 60 -10.63 13.37 -2.01
CA PRO A 60 -9.31 13.19 -2.59
C PRO A 60 -8.67 11.89 -2.06
N ALA A 61 -7.95 11.19 -2.91
CA ALA A 61 -7.27 9.94 -2.58
C ALA A 61 -5.82 9.95 -3.02
N ILE A 62 -4.95 9.32 -2.23
CA ILE A 62 -3.53 9.14 -2.52
C ILE A 62 -3.19 7.66 -2.43
N VAL A 63 -2.45 7.15 -3.42
CA VAL A 63 -1.84 5.83 -3.38
C VAL A 63 -0.44 5.95 -2.76
N ILE A 64 -0.20 5.29 -1.63
CA ILE A 64 1.10 5.25 -0.95
C ILE A 64 1.83 3.99 -1.39
N THR A 65 2.88 4.18 -2.21
CA THR A 65 3.72 3.07 -2.67
C THR A 65 4.84 2.81 -1.67
N HIS A 66 5.04 1.56 -1.29
CA HIS A 66 6.09 1.20 -0.34
C HIS A 66 7.49 1.10 -0.98
N ALA A 67 8.52 1.35 -0.17
CA ALA A 67 9.92 1.14 -0.57
C ALA A 67 10.28 -0.36 -0.58
N SER A 68 11.54 -0.70 -0.85
CA SER A 68 12.00 -2.10 -0.95
C SER A 68 11.85 -2.91 0.36
N GLY A 69 11.61 -2.25 1.49
CA GLY A 69 11.31 -2.89 2.77
C GLY A 69 9.83 -3.27 2.98
N GLY A 70 8.95 -3.13 2.00
CA GLY A 70 7.53 -3.41 2.21
C GLY A 70 6.83 -2.33 3.05
N VAL A 71 5.64 -2.67 3.53
CA VAL A 71 4.73 -1.78 4.27
C VAL A 71 5.04 -1.86 5.76
N PHE A 72 5.30 -0.71 6.39
CA PHE A 72 5.57 -0.61 7.82
C PHE A 72 4.55 0.26 8.55
N PRO A 73 4.19 -0.09 9.80
CA PRO A 73 3.33 0.75 10.62
C PRO A 73 3.84 2.17 10.82
N TRP A 74 5.15 2.33 11.04
CA TRP A 74 5.78 3.61 11.32
C TRP A 74 5.95 4.52 10.09
N ARG A 75 5.71 4.02 8.87
CA ARG A 75 5.93 4.76 7.62
C ARG A 75 4.65 4.88 6.78
N GLU A 76 4.21 3.80 6.14
CA GLU A 76 3.05 3.84 5.26
C GLU A 76 1.74 4.05 6.03
N LEU A 77 1.52 3.31 7.14
CA LEU A 77 0.30 3.47 7.94
C LEU A 77 0.29 4.81 8.68
N ALA A 78 1.41 5.22 9.27
CA ALA A 78 1.54 6.55 9.90
C ALA A 78 1.29 7.70 8.90
N MET A 79 1.71 7.56 7.64
CA MET A 79 1.40 8.53 6.59
C MET A 79 -0.09 8.55 6.25
N ALA A 80 -0.71 7.37 6.08
CA ALA A 80 -2.14 7.27 5.84
C ALA A 80 -2.97 7.94 6.96
N GLU A 81 -2.57 7.78 8.21
CA GLU A 81 -3.21 8.46 9.33
C GLU A 81 -3.10 9.98 9.24
N LYS A 82 -1.93 10.51 8.86
CA LYS A 82 -1.73 11.95 8.64
C LYS A 82 -2.59 12.47 7.49
N LEU A 83 -2.71 11.72 6.40
CA LEU A 83 -3.59 12.07 5.27
C LEU A 83 -5.06 12.09 5.68
N ASN A 84 -5.52 11.05 6.40
CA ASN A 84 -6.90 10.97 6.85
C ASN A 84 -7.31 12.11 7.79
N LYS A 85 -6.40 12.58 8.65
CA LYS A 85 -6.65 13.77 9.51
C LYS A 85 -6.97 15.02 8.70
N ASN A 86 -6.54 15.06 7.44
CA ASN A 86 -6.80 16.13 6.48
C ASN A 86 -7.89 15.75 5.45
N GLN A 87 -8.74 14.77 5.75
CA GLN A 87 -9.84 14.31 4.87
C GLN A 87 -9.36 13.76 3.51
N ILE A 88 -8.13 13.23 3.47
CA ILE A 88 -7.58 12.54 2.29
C ILE A 88 -7.62 11.04 2.55
N VAL A 89 -8.18 10.30 1.59
CA VAL A 89 -8.18 8.83 1.58
C VAL A 89 -6.79 8.32 1.22
N ALA A 90 -6.33 7.27 1.89
CA ALA A 90 -5.09 6.62 1.56
C ALA A 90 -5.36 5.19 1.07
N PHE A 91 -4.74 4.81 -0.03
CA PHE A 91 -4.71 3.43 -0.51
C PHE A 91 -3.28 2.92 -0.51
N ILE A 92 -3.04 1.73 0.05
CA ILE A 92 -1.70 1.16 0.15
C ILE A 92 -1.69 -0.20 -0.55
N PRO A 93 -1.04 -0.33 -1.73
CA PRO A 93 -0.75 -1.62 -2.34
C PRO A 93 0.12 -2.47 -1.43
N TYR A 94 -0.29 -3.71 -1.17
CA TYR A 94 0.49 -4.70 -0.42
C TYR A 94 1.22 -5.64 -1.39
N SER A 95 2.04 -5.06 -2.28
CA SER A 95 2.70 -5.75 -3.39
C SER A 95 3.51 -6.98 -2.98
N PHE A 96 4.14 -6.94 -1.82
CA PHE A 96 4.93 -8.05 -1.29
C PHE A 96 4.07 -9.13 -0.63
N GLU A 97 3.11 -8.73 0.20
CA GLU A 97 2.18 -9.65 0.86
C GLU A 97 1.39 -10.44 -0.20
N ALA A 98 0.93 -9.76 -1.25
CA ALA A 98 0.23 -10.37 -2.38
C ALA A 98 1.06 -11.41 -3.14
N ARG A 99 2.39 -11.33 -3.04
CA ARG A 99 3.34 -12.26 -3.67
C ARG A 99 3.97 -13.23 -2.67
N GLY A 100 3.44 -13.32 -1.45
CA GLY A 100 3.89 -14.26 -0.41
C GLY A 100 5.23 -13.90 0.23
N ILE A 101 5.69 -12.64 0.09
CA ILE A 101 6.99 -12.20 0.59
C ILE A 101 6.83 -11.64 2.00
N ALA A 102 7.25 -12.43 2.99
CA ALA A 102 7.12 -12.09 4.41
C ALA A 102 8.34 -11.35 5.00
N ASN A 103 9.54 -11.59 4.46
CA ASN A 103 10.79 -11.05 5.00
C ASN A 103 11.36 -9.95 4.09
N THR A 104 11.22 -8.70 4.52
CA THR A 104 11.64 -7.50 3.77
C THR A 104 12.89 -6.83 4.34
N ASN A 105 13.44 -7.43 5.41
CA ASN A 105 14.63 -6.97 6.12
C ASN A 105 15.93 -7.19 5.32
N GLN A 106 15.84 -7.87 4.17
CA GLN A 106 16.90 -7.98 3.17
C GLN A 106 16.30 -7.54 1.84
N THR A 107 16.67 -6.34 1.38
CA THR A 107 16.22 -5.79 0.10
C THR A 107 16.75 -6.58 -1.10
N ALA A 108 17.80 -7.36 -0.91
CA ALA A 108 18.31 -8.33 -1.88
C ALA A 108 17.50 -9.63 -1.79
N GLY A 109 16.84 -10.01 -2.88
CA GLY A 109 16.20 -11.33 -3.02
C GLY A 109 14.67 -11.38 -2.91
N THR A 110 13.97 -10.24 -2.97
CA THR A 110 12.50 -10.26 -3.10
C THR A 110 12.04 -10.44 -4.56
N ASP A 111 12.92 -10.27 -5.54
CA ASP A 111 12.64 -10.22 -6.99
C ASP A 111 11.56 -9.20 -7.40
N ILE A 112 11.07 -8.37 -6.47
CA ILE A 112 10.10 -7.33 -6.75
C ILE A 112 10.81 -6.03 -7.05
N THR A 113 10.75 -5.63 -8.31
CA THR A 113 11.44 -4.44 -8.78
C THR A 113 10.70 -3.16 -8.39
N PHE A 114 11.33 -2.01 -8.62
CA PHE A 114 10.64 -0.72 -8.55
C PHE A 114 9.53 -0.60 -9.61
N GLY A 115 9.76 -1.12 -10.82
CA GLY A 115 8.78 -1.15 -11.90
C GLY A 115 7.51 -1.90 -11.51
N MET A 116 7.64 -3.08 -10.89
CA MET A 116 6.49 -3.86 -10.37
C MET A 116 5.65 -3.04 -9.39
N ARG A 117 6.29 -2.45 -8.37
CA ARG A 117 5.58 -1.67 -7.35
C ARG A 117 4.89 -0.44 -7.92
N LEU A 118 5.51 0.21 -8.91
CA LEU A 118 4.92 1.35 -9.59
C LEU A 118 3.73 0.92 -10.46
N ALA A 119 3.83 -0.20 -11.16
CA ALA A 119 2.73 -0.76 -11.93
C ALA A 119 1.53 -1.13 -11.05
N ASP A 120 1.76 -1.75 -9.89
CA ASP A 120 0.73 -2.05 -8.90
C ASP A 120 0.03 -0.74 -8.47
N ALA A 121 0.80 0.28 -8.08
CA ALA A 121 0.27 1.56 -7.64
C ALA A 121 -0.55 2.29 -8.73
N PHE A 122 -0.11 2.27 -9.99
CA PHE A 122 -0.89 2.86 -11.08
C PHE A 122 -2.19 2.12 -11.35
N ASN A 123 -2.21 0.79 -11.24
CA ASN A 123 -3.44 0.02 -11.46
C ASN A 123 -4.41 0.09 -10.28
N ALA A 124 -3.94 0.46 -9.09
CA ALA A 124 -4.81 0.78 -7.95
C ALA A 124 -5.69 2.03 -8.15
N LEU A 125 -5.39 2.87 -9.15
CA LEU A 125 -6.17 4.06 -9.50
C LEU A 125 -7.33 3.79 -10.48
N LYS A 126 -7.44 2.55 -10.98
CA LYS A 126 -8.40 2.18 -12.03
C LYS A 126 -9.71 1.65 -11.49
#